data_AF-A0A1Y2HIZ6-F1
#
_entry.id   AF-A0A1Y2HIZ6-F1
#
_cell.length_a   1.000
_cell.length_b   1.000
_cell.length_c   1.000
_cell.angle_alpha   90.00
_cell.angle_beta   90.00
_cell.angle_gamma   90.00
#
_symmetry.space_group_name_H-M   'P 1'
#
loop_
_entity.id
_entity.type
_entity.pdbx_description
1 polymer ?
#
loop_
_entity_poly.entity_id
_entity_poly.type
_entity_poly.pdbx_seq_one_letter_code
_entity_poly.pdbx_strand_id
1 'polypeptide(L)'
;MPLPKIDWDGLLSYQTVKVVQVRDRRLGMIYYACCVAICVYIVYSVIKDQLYLQKEYVTNAQVRIETPEYCARSFSGQCLYYDASSVLPAVADQNAAAFITTRMTITNATVASADSDACDAMNPTSIGCMPLAPRSAGRLHYVADIERYTIMVDHTVRGESNSMISRTGDMVGVLRDTAGTAQRVYVPTWFANSTTDEVVKADVQGDTARLVRRPPTVPGDVMTVGELLGAANISSLDVLSFSPSARPDESIRESGLVLLVTIQYGNRAENSTALGYHYSVSYIPGAEARILEPVFKGAAGGPNQLQIRNRRGIRVVFVQKGQLGRFDFMALLTNLVASLALMRFAVLILEFALLWLLPEREQYREFKVQETDDYKSIRQRALSKKKSGALSRNTSQNQMPSASASGHHLHHGSGAKPDVLTSKLEKGLAVHLELEDSGRTTTVGSETLNQCKT
;
A
#
# COMPACT_ATOMS: atom_id res chain seq x y z
N MET A 1 -26.62 46.29 -40.05
CA MET A 1 -27.35 45.47 -39.06
C MET A 1 -26.88 45.88 -37.67
N PRO A 2 -27.76 46.24 -36.73
CA PRO A 2 -27.35 46.37 -35.33
C PRO A 2 -26.97 44.99 -34.80
N LEU A 3 -25.87 44.91 -34.04
CA LEU A 3 -25.50 43.69 -33.33
C LEU A 3 -26.62 43.31 -32.33
N PRO A 4 -26.92 42.01 -32.15
CA PRO A 4 -27.90 41.60 -31.15
C PRO A 4 -27.44 42.09 -29.78
N LYS A 5 -28.28 42.88 -29.10
CA LYS A 5 -28.03 43.29 -27.72
C LYS A 5 -28.04 42.02 -26.86
N ILE A 6 -26.90 41.70 -26.27
CA ILE A 6 -26.79 40.60 -25.29
C ILE A 6 -27.62 41.01 -24.06
N ASP A 7 -28.62 40.19 -23.76
CA ASP A 7 -29.44 40.30 -22.56
C ASP A 7 -28.65 39.72 -21.37
N TRP A 8 -28.04 40.61 -20.60
CA TRP A 8 -27.25 40.24 -19.42
C TRP A 8 -28.10 39.68 -18.29
N ASP A 9 -29.37 40.06 -18.18
CA ASP A 9 -30.28 39.55 -17.14
C ASP A 9 -30.67 38.10 -17.46
N GLY A 10 -30.89 37.79 -18.74
CA GLY A 10 -31.01 36.41 -19.22
C GLY A 10 -29.75 35.58 -18.97
N LEU A 11 -28.57 36.12 -19.28
CA LEU A 11 -27.28 35.44 -19.13
C LEU A 11 -26.88 35.18 -17.66
N LEU A 12 -27.23 36.09 -16.76
CA LEU A 12 -26.92 36.01 -15.33
C LEU A 12 -28.07 35.42 -14.48
N SER A 13 -29.13 34.90 -15.13
CA SER A 13 -30.26 34.30 -14.44
C SER A 13 -29.89 32.97 -13.73
N TYR A 14 -30.14 32.91 -12.42
CA TYR A 14 -29.93 31.68 -11.62
C TYR A 14 -31.22 30.88 -11.49
N GLN A 15 -31.18 29.61 -11.90
CA GLN A 15 -32.32 28.69 -11.76
C GLN A 15 -32.26 27.98 -10.40
N THR A 16 -33.35 28.10 -9.62
CA THR A 16 -33.51 27.41 -8.35
C THR A 16 -34.58 26.32 -8.43
N VAL A 17 -34.41 25.24 -7.68
CA VAL A 17 -35.40 24.17 -7.58
C VAL A 17 -36.55 24.56 -6.64
N LYS A 18 -37.79 24.33 -7.06
CA LYS A 18 -38.98 24.47 -6.21
C LYS A 18 -39.01 23.32 -5.19
N VAL A 19 -38.88 23.64 -3.91
CA VAL A 19 -38.90 22.66 -2.80
C VAL A 19 -40.27 22.62 -2.12
N VAL A 20 -40.62 21.45 -1.57
CA VAL A 20 -41.87 21.21 -0.81
C VAL A 20 -41.51 20.95 0.64
N GLN A 21 -41.96 21.80 1.56
CA GLN A 21 -41.69 21.65 2.99
C GLN A 21 -42.75 20.75 3.66
N VAL A 22 -42.45 19.46 3.82
CA VAL A 22 -43.30 18.52 4.57
C VAL A 22 -43.13 18.74 6.08
N ARG A 23 -44.24 18.90 6.81
CA ARG A 23 -44.27 19.15 8.27
C ARG A 23 -44.77 17.96 9.08
N ASP A 24 -44.17 16.78 8.87
CA ASP A 24 -44.41 15.59 9.68
C ASP A 24 -43.26 15.34 10.68
N ARG A 25 -43.62 15.11 11.95
CA ARG A 25 -42.67 14.78 13.04
C ARG A 25 -42.04 13.41 12.83
N ARG A 26 -42.75 12.43 12.28
CA ARG A 26 -42.23 11.07 12.04
C ARG A 26 -41.17 11.10 10.95
N LEU A 27 -41.52 11.63 9.78
CA LEU A 27 -40.58 11.82 8.66
C LEU A 27 -39.38 12.69 9.08
N GLY A 28 -39.62 13.79 9.81
CA GLY A 28 -38.56 14.66 10.32
C GLY A 28 -37.57 13.94 11.24
N MET A 29 -38.05 13.13 12.19
CA MET A 29 -37.18 12.32 13.05
C MET A 29 -36.33 11.33 12.25
N ILE A 30 -36.92 10.63 11.28
CA ILE A 30 -36.17 9.66 10.45
C ILE A 30 -35.14 10.40 9.57
N TYR A 31 -35.50 11.55 8.98
CA TYR A 31 -34.56 12.38 8.21
C TYR A 31 -33.36 12.82 9.06
N TYR A 32 -33.59 13.46 10.21
CA TYR A 32 -32.50 13.92 11.06
C TYR A 32 -31.68 12.76 11.65
N ALA A 33 -32.31 11.63 12.00
CA ALA A 33 -31.59 10.44 12.46
C ALA A 33 -30.66 9.87 11.37
N CYS A 34 -31.15 9.72 10.13
CA CYS A 34 -30.34 9.30 9.00
C CYS A 34 -29.19 10.29 8.70
N CYS A 35 -29.47 11.59 8.70
CA CYS A 35 -28.44 12.61 8.48
C CYS A 35 -27.36 12.58 9.58
N VAL A 36 -27.75 12.48 10.85
CA VAL A 36 -26.78 12.38 11.97
C VAL A 36 -25.97 11.08 11.86
N ALA A 37 -26.59 9.94 11.58
CA ALA A 37 -25.89 8.67 11.42
C ALA A 37 -24.86 8.73 10.27
N ILE A 38 -25.21 9.36 9.15
CA ILE A 38 -24.31 9.54 8.01
C ILE A 38 -23.18 10.54 8.33
N CYS A 39 -23.48 11.67 8.98
CA CYS A 39 -22.44 12.59 9.42
C CYS A 39 -21.45 11.93 10.40
N VAL A 40 -21.93 11.13 11.35
CA VAL A 40 -21.08 10.34 12.27
C VAL A 40 -20.25 9.32 11.49
N TYR A 41 -20.83 8.60 10.53
CA TYR A 41 -20.11 7.65 9.69
C TYR A 41 -19.00 8.32 8.86
N ILE A 42 -19.29 9.47 8.23
CA ILE A 42 -18.33 10.24 7.43
C ILE A 42 -17.16 10.69 8.32
N VAL A 43 -17.45 11.33 9.46
CA VAL A 43 -16.42 11.79 10.40
C VAL A 43 -15.59 10.62 10.92
N TYR A 44 -16.23 9.49 11.26
CA TYR A 44 -15.55 8.28 11.69
C TYR A 44 -14.60 7.72 10.62
N SER A 45 -15.04 7.58 9.37
CA SER A 45 -14.18 7.07 8.28
C SER A 45 -13.05 8.05 7.94
N VAL A 46 -13.34 9.35 7.85
CA VAL A 46 -12.30 10.38 7.59
C VAL A 46 -11.21 10.36 8.67
N ILE A 47 -11.58 10.20 9.94
CA ILE A 47 -10.62 10.11 11.06
C ILE A 47 -9.88 8.78 11.06
N LYS A 48 -10.61 7.65 11.03
CA LYS A 48 -10.05 6.30 11.19
C LYS A 48 -9.19 5.87 10.01
N ASP A 49 -9.71 6.05 8.80
CA ASP A 49 -9.04 5.65 7.57
C ASP A 49 -8.04 6.74 7.11
N GLN A 50 -8.01 7.88 7.81
CA GLN A 50 -7.15 9.04 7.57
C GLN A 50 -7.28 9.57 6.12
N LEU A 51 -8.52 9.73 5.64
CA LEU A 51 -8.83 10.12 4.25
C LEU A 51 -8.39 11.55 3.87
N TYR A 52 -7.97 12.35 4.87
CA TYR A 52 -7.34 13.66 4.69
C TYR A 52 -5.82 13.58 4.43
N LEU A 53 -5.23 12.37 4.44
CA LEU A 53 -3.84 12.14 4.09
C LEU A 53 -3.72 11.64 2.65
N GLN A 54 -2.89 12.30 1.84
CA GLN A 54 -2.33 11.68 0.65
C GLN A 54 -1.29 10.65 1.10
N LYS A 55 -1.55 9.36 0.84
CA LYS A 55 -0.70 8.23 1.26
C LYS A 55 0.16 7.74 0.10
N GLU A 56 1.44 7.51 0.37
CA GLU A 56 2.43 7.00 -0.58
C GLU A 56 3.07 5.72 -0.07
N TYR A 57 3.42 4.79 -0.96
CA TYR A 57 4.23 3.64 -0.58
C TYR A 57 5.67 4.05 -0.30
N VAL A 58 6.30 3.34 0.63
CA VAL A 58 7.73 3.52 0.94
C VAL A 58 8.58 2.83 -0.12
N THR A 59 9.66 3.49 -0.53
CA THR A 59 10.70 2.87 -1.37
C THR A 59 11.83 2.29 -0.51
N ASN A 60 12.54 1.29 -1.04
CA ASN A 60 13.61 0.60 -0.32
C ASN A 60 14.68 1.59 0.17
N ALA A 61 14.88 1.64 1.48
CA ALA A 61 15.91 2.45 2.09
C ALA A 61 17.06 1.59 2.65
N GLN A 62 18.18 2.24 2.95
CA GLN A 62 19.34 1.57 3.50
C GLN A 62 19.10 1.23 4.97
N VAL A 63 19.61 0.08 5.41
CA VAL A 63 19.70 -0.31 6.81
C VAL A 63 21.17 -0.50 7.12
N ARG A 64 21.72 0.31 8.03
CA ARG A 64 23.08 0.19 8.53
C ARG A 64 23.08 -0.48 9.88
N ILE A 65 24.01 -1.41 10.07
CA ILE A 65 24.16 -2.21 11.27
C ILE A 65 25.51 -1.90 11.91
N GLU A 66 25.47 -1.51 13.18
CA GLU A 66 26.66 -1.34 14.00
C GLU A 66 26.53 -2.20 15.26
N THR A 67 27.65 -2.74 15.72
CA THR A 67 27.74 -3.61 16.89
C THR A 67 28.85 -3.09 17.81
N PRO A 68 28.63 -2.94 19.13
CA PRO A 68 29.61 -2.39 20.05
C PRO A 68 30.77 -3.36 20.32
N GLU A 69 31.90 -2.82 20.75
CA GLU A 69 32.99 -3.60 21.34
C GLU A 69 32.57 -4.17 22.70
N TYR A 70 32.78 -5.48 22.90
CA TYR A 70 32.52 -6.12 24.19
C TYR A 70 33.47 -7.29 24.47
N CYS A 71 34.56 -7.02 25.20
CA CYS A 71 35.07 -7.98 26.18
C CYS A 71 35.94 -7.29 27.23
N ALA A 72 35.35 -6.92 28.37
CA ALA A 72 36.05 -6.30 29.50
C ALA A 72 35.90 -7.12 30.80
N ARG A 73 36.02 -8.46 30.72
CA ARG A 73 36.24 -9.42 31.84
C ARG A 73 36.37 -10.87 31.34
N SER A 74 37.58 -11.41 31.32
CA SER A 74 37.88 -12.72 31.95
C SER A 74 39.39 -12.97 32.03
N PHE A 75 39.81 -13.71 33.07
CA PHE A 75 41.17 -14.22 33.24
C PHE A 75 41.35 -15.57 32.52
N SER A 76 42.61 -15.99 32.33
CA SER A 76 43.06 -17.33 31.89
C SER A 76 42.69 -17.86 30.49
N GLY A 77 43.22 -17.20 29.44
CA GLY A 77 44.21 -17.86 28.57
C GLY A 77 43.82 -18.95 27.54
N GLN A 78 42.56 -19.42 27.43
CA GLN A 78 42.16 -20.40 26.40
C GLN A 78 40.88 -20.03 25.61
N CYS A 79 40.58 -18.74 25.47
CA CYS A 79 39.51 -18.26 24.58
C CYS A 79 40.11 -17.63 23.32
N LEU A 80 39.62 -18.03 22.13
CA LEU A 80 39.82 -17.27 20.90
C LEU A 80 38.90 -16.05 20.92
N TYR A 81 39.48 -14.85 20.94
CA TYR A 81 38.74 -13.59 20.91
C TYR A 81 38.05 -13.41 19.54
N TYR A 82 36.72 -13.32 19.56
CA TYR A 82 35.91 -12.94 18.41
C TYR A 82 35.33 -11.55 18.66
N ASP A 83 35.98 -10.54 18.09
CA ASP A 83 35.47 -9.18 18.06
C ASP A 83 34.28 -9.04 17.09
N ALA A 84 33.68 -7.86 17.05
CA ALA A 84 32.63 -7.50 16.10
C ALA A 84 32.97 -7.87 14.65
N SER A 85 34.18 -7.53 14.17
CA SER A 85 34.60 -7.80 12.80
C SER A 85 34.85 -9.29 12.52
N SER A 86 35.18 -10.09 13.54
CA SER A 86 35.34 -11.54 13.41
C SER A 86 34.00 -12.28 13.50
N VAL A 87 32.97 -11.74 14.16
CA VAL A 87 31.61 -12.32 14.23
C VAL A 87 30.80 -12.02 12.96
N LEU A 88 30.96 -10.82 12.39
CA LEU A 88 30.34 -10.36 11.15
C LEU A 88 31.32 -10.54 9.96
N PRO A 89 31.28 -11.66 9.21
CA PRO A 89 32.17 -11.83 8.07
C PRO A 89 31.91 -10.77 6.99
N ALA A 90 32.96 -10.11 6.50
CA ALA A 90 32.86 -9.00 5.53
C ALA A 90 32.12 -9.35 4.23
N VAL A 91 32.12 -10.62 3.82
CA VAL A 91 31.36 -11.14 2.66
C VAL A 91 29.85 -11.23 2.88
N ALA A 92 29.36 -10.91 4.08
CA ALA A 92 27.96 -11.06 4.48
C ALA A 92 27.23 -9.76 4.78
N ASP A 93 27.96 -8.64 4.80
CA ASP A 93 27.36 -7.31 4.84
C ASP A 93 26.76 -7.02 3.45
N GLN A 94 25.46 -7.22 3.34
CA GLN A 94 24.69 -6.98 2.12
C GLN A 94 23.61 -5.96 2.48
N ASN A 95 23.26 -5.06 1.55
CA ASN A 95 22.23 -4.05 1.79
C ASN A 95 20.97 -4.68 2.41
N ALA A 96 20.61 -4.25 3.62
CA ALA A 96 19.49 -4.77 4.42
C ALA A 96 19.61 -6.25 4.89
N ALA A 97 20.81 -6.82 5.00
CA ALA A 97 21.02 -8.11 5.67
C ALA A 97 22.38 -8.20 6.40
N ALA A 98 22.38 -8.80 7.59
CA ALA A 98 23.60 -9.15 8.33
C ALA A 98 23.66 -10.65 8.63
N PHE A 99 24.87 -11.15 8.85
CA PHE A 99 25.13 -12.52 9.29
C PHE A 99 25.94 -12.52 10.58
N ILE A 100 25.36 -13.05 11.64
CA ILE A 100 25.96 -13.11 12.97
C ILE A 100 26.44 -14.55 13.20
N THR A 101 27.75 -14.77 13.25
CA THR A 101 28.32 -16.11 13.43
C THR A 101 28.01 -16.65 14.83
N THR A 102 27.34 -17.81 14.91
CA THR A 102 27.10 -18.55 16.17
C THR A 102 28.10 -19.69 16.36
N ARG A 103 28.53 -20.30 15.26
CA ARG A 103 29.44 -21.45 15.21
C ARG A 103 30.33 -21.34 13.97
N MET A 104 31.60 -21.68 14.10
CA MET A 104 32.51 -21.75 12.96
C MET A 104 33.33 -23.04 13.00
N THR A 105 33.40 -23.75 11.87
CA THR A 105 34.36 -24.82 11.66
C THR A 105 35.52 -24.28 10.84
N ILE A 106 36.73 -24.32 11.39
CA ILE A 106 37.96 -23.85 10.74
C ILE A 106 38.73 -25.06 10.23
N THR A 107 38.90 -25.17 8.91
CA THR A 107 39.68 -26.23 8.27
C THR A 107 40.86 -25.61 7.53
N ASN A 108 42.08 -26.01 7.86
CA ASN A 108 43.24 -25.69 7.03
C ASN A 108 43.16 -26.57 5.77
N ALA A 109 43.20 -25.98 4.58
CA ALA A 109 43.15 -26.74 3.35
C ALA A 109 44.50 -27.43 3.12
N THR A 110 44.44 -28.70 2.76
CA THR A 110 45.56 -29.49 2.26
C THR A 110 45.44 -29.58 0.74
N VAL A 111 46.57 -29.58 0.04
CA VAL A 111 46.58 -29.79 -1.40
C VAL A 111 46.42 -31.28 -1.72
N ALA A 112 45.61 -31.62 -2.72
CA ALA A 112 45.62 -32.94 -3.33
C ALA A 112 46.22 -32.85 -4.73
N SER A 113 47.34 -33.54 -4.93
CA SER A 113 48.00 -33.71 -6.23
C SER A 113 48.80 -35.01 -6.21
N ALA A 114 49.05 -35.59 -7.40
CA ALA A 114 49.87 -36.80 -7.52
C ALA A 114 51.35 -36.54 -7.17
N ASP A 115 51.84 -35.33 -7.44
CA ASP A 115 53.05 -34.74 -6.85
C ASP A 115 52.62 -33.71 -5.79
N SER A 116 52.70 -34.07 -4.51
CA SER A 116 52.32 -33.18 -3.39
C SER A 116 53.14 -31.88 -3.33
N ASP A 117 54.36 -31.92 -3.88
CA ASP A 117 55.37 -30.89 -3.68
C ASP A 117 55.39 -29.85 -4.81
N ALA A 118 54.59 -30.05 -5.87
CA ALA A 118 54.58 -29.22 -7.08
C ALA A 118 53.26 -28.45 -7.33
N CYS A 119 52.26 -28.58 -6.46
CA CYS A 119 50.96 -27.91 -6.60
C CYS A 119 50.82 -26.73 -5.64
N ASP A 120 50.96 -25.52 -6.19
CA ASP A 120 50.60 -24.26 -5.53
C ASP A 120 49.11 -23.97 -5.75
N ALA A 121 48.34 -23.93 -4.66
CA ALA A 121 46.91 -23.60 -4.70
C ALA A 121 46.60 -22.15 -5.09
N MET A 122 47.60 -21.25 -5.08
CA MET A 122 47.47 -19.86 -5.55
C MET A 122 47.73 -19.74 -7.06
N ASN A 123 48.51 -20.64 -7.62
CA ASN A 123 48.90 -20.64 -9.04
C ASN A 123 48.88 -22.08 -9.60
N PRO A 124 47.69 -22.69 -9.76
CA PRO A 124 47.56 -24.10 -10.12
C PRO A 124 48.06 -24.37 -11.54
N THR A 125 49.14 -25.14 -11.65
CA THR A 125 49.78 -25.54 -12.91
C THR A 125 49.11 -26.74 -13.60
N SER A 126 48.18 -27.43 -12.92
CA SER A 126 47.48 -28.60 -13.45
C SER A 126 46.03 -28.68 -12.94
N ILE A 127 45.16 -29.33 -13.71
CA ILE A 127 43.71 -29.46 -13.39
C ILE A 127 43.47 -30.26 -12.10
N GLY A 128 44.39 -31.16 -11.74
CA GLY A 128 44.32 -31.90 -10.47
C GLY A 128 44.71 -31.08 -9.24
N CYS A 129 45.32 -29.91 -9.42
CA CYS A 129 45.83 -29.05 -8.35
C CYS A 129 44.70 -28.27 -7.67
N MET A 130 43.95 -28.94 -6.78
CA MET A 130 42.84 -28.35 -6.04
C MET A 130 43.04 -28.40 -4.51
N PRO A 131 42.65 -27.34 -3.77
CA PRO A 131 42.68 -27.35 -2.32
C PRO A 131 41.52 -28.19 -1.75
N LEU A 132 41.86 -29.21 -0.95
CA LEU A 132 40.92 -29.99 -0.16
C LEU A 132 40.82 -29.46 1.27
N ALA A 133 39.60 -29.17 1.71
CA ALA A 133 39.28 -28.90 3.12
C ALA A 133 38.29 -29.94 3.65
N PRO A 134 38.73 -31.18 3.95
CA PRO A 134 37.85 -32.23 4.43
C PRO A 134 37.23 -31.84 5.78
N ARG A 135 35.90 -32.02 5.93
CA ARG A 135 35.17 -31.59 7.14
C ARG A 135 35.72 -32.23 8.43
N SER A 136 36.25 -33.46 8.33
CA SER A 136 36.86 -34.20 9.44
C SER A 136 38.15 -33.58 9.98
N ALA A 137 38.87 -32.77 9.19
CA ALA A 137 40.04 -32.02 9.64
C ALA A 137 39.69 -30.63 10.22
N GLY A 138 38.40 -30.28 10.25
CA GLY A 138 37.93 -29.00 10.75
C GLY A 138 37.85 -28.94 12.28
N ARG A 139 38.39 -27.87 12.87
CA ARG A 139 38.21 -27.57 14.30
C ARG A 139 36.95 -26.76 14.51
N LEU A 140 36.12 -27.18 15.48
CA LEU A 140 34.85 -26.54 15.79
C LEU A 140 35.02 -25.48 16.87
N HIS A 141 34.40 -24.32 16.66
CA HIS A 141 34.35 -23.21 17.60
C HIS A 141 32.92 -22.68 17.72
N TYR A 142 32.53 -22.30 18.92
CA TYR A 142 31.26 -21.60 19.21
C TYR A 142 31.56 -20.17 19.65
N VAL A 143 30.66 -19.25 19.30
CA VAL A 143 30.67 -17.88 19.83
C VAL A 143 29.79 -17.87 21.09
N ALA A 144 30.39 -17.56 22.24
CA ALA A 144 29.71 -17.48 23.52
C ALA A 144 28.89 -16.18 23.64
N ASP A 145 27.83 -16.21 24.46
CA ASP A 145 26.99 -15.04 24.80
C ASP A 145 26.47 -14.24 23.58
N ILE A 146 26.27 -14.88 22.42
CA ILE A 146 25.86 -14.19 21.19
C ILE A 146 24.51 -13.46 21.33
N GLU A 147 23.65 -13.95 22.22
CA GLU A 147 22.37 -13.35 22.59
C GLU A 147 22.53 -11.98 23.26
N ARG A 148 23.70 -11.68 23.85
CA ARG A 148 24.02 -10.39 24.48
C ARG A 148 24.64 -9.37 23.54
N TYR A 149 25.05 -9.76 22.33
CA TYR A 149 25.52 -8.83 21.31
C TYR A 149 24.36 -7.90 20.94
N THR A 150 24.66 -6.63 20.65
CA THR A 150 23.64 -5.70 20.15
C THR A 150 23.84 -5.38 18.68
N ILE A 151 22.71 -5.14 18.03
CA ILE A 151 22.54 -4.67 16.66
C ILE A 151 21.96 -3.26 16.78
N MET A 152 22.66 -2.26 16.25
CA MET A 152 22.05 -0.98 15.92
C MET A 152 21.33 -1.12 14.57
N VAL A 153 20.13 -0.55 14.44
CA VAL A 153 19.38 -0.49 13.19
C VAL A 153 19.17 0.98 12.86
N ASP A 154 20.01 1.54 11.99
CA ASP A 154 19.83 2.87 11.42
C ASP A 154 19.23 2.72 10.01
N HIS A 155 18.07 3.33 9.79
CA HIS A 155 17.33 3.25 8.55
C HIS A 155 16.71 4.60 8.16
N THR A 156 16.79 4.90 6.87
CA THR A 156 16.03 6.00 6.27
C THR A 156 14.67 5.50 5.78
N VAL A 157 13.78 6.41 5.39
CA VAL A 157 12.55 6.08 4.66
C VAL A 157 12.23 7.22 3.70
N ARG A 158 11.73 6.89 2.51
CA ARG A 158 11.36 7.86 1.48
C ARG A 158 10.05 7.48 0.79
N GLY A 159 9.14 8.46 0.68
CA GLY A 159 7.94 8.38 -0.17
C GLY A 159 8.30 8.41 -1.66
N GLU A 160 7.54 7.66 -2.46
CA GLU A 160 7.84 7.47 -3.88
C GLU A 160 7.65 8.75 -4.72
N SER A 161 6.58 9.50 -4.50
CA SER A 161 6.23 10.68 -5.31
C SER A 161 6.55 12.02 -4.63
N ASN A 162 6.42 12.13 -3.31
CA ASN A 162 6.74 13.34 -2.57
C ASN A 162 8.14 13.28 -1.94
N SER A 163 8.73 14.45 -1.67
CA SER A 163 10.00 14.60 -0.95
C SER A 163 9.93 14.27 0.55
N MET A 164 8.97 13.44 0.96
CA MET A 164 8.88 12.93 2.33
C MET A 164 10.05 11.98 2.60
N ILE A 165 11.03 12.49 3.36
CA ILE A 165 12.20 11.73 3.79
C ILE A 165 12.27 11.81 5.32
N SER A 166 12.53 10.68 5.96
CA SER A 166 12.81 10.65 7.40
C SER A 166 13.86 9.58 7.71
N ARG A 167 14.34 9.56 8.96
CA ARG A 167 15.36 8.63 9.48
C ARG A 167 14.94 8.11 10.86
N THR A 168 15.47 6.97 11.27
CA THR A 168 15.22 6.34 12.58
C THR A 168 15.23 7.35 13.72
N GLY A 169 16.28 8.17 13.79
CA GLY A 169 16.46 9.18 14.84
C GLY A 169 15.33 10.20 15.00
N ASP A 170 14.56 10.51 13.94
CA ASP A 170 13.50 11.53 13.97
C ASP A 170 12.08 10.95 14.14
N MET A 171 11.94 9.63 14.03
CA MET A 171 10.66 8.91 14.16
C MET A 171 10.57 8.15 15.49
N VAL A 172 9.36 7.83 15.95
CA VAL A 172 9.17 6.89 17.07
C VAL A 172 9.14 5.46 16.55
N GLY A 173 9.98 4.60 17.13
CA GLY A 173 10.06 3.17 16.81
C GLY A 173 9.40 2.30 17.87
N VAL A 174 8.86 1.15 17.48
CA VAL A 174 8.33 0.15 18.43
C VAL A 174 8.76 -1.24 17.99
N LEU A 175 9.48 -1.98 18.85
CA LEU A 175 9.71 -3.41 18.64
C LEU A 175 8.48 -4.19 19.11
N ARG A 176 7.87 -4.98 18.23
CA ARG A 176 6.74 -5.86 18.55
C ARG A 176 7.13 -7.33 18.42
N ASP A 177 6.54 -8.17 19.28
CA ASP A 177 6.62 -9.63 19.14
C ASP A 177 5.65 -10.18 18.08
N THR A 178 5.68 -11.49 17.86
CA THR A 178 4.77 -12.20 16.95
C THR A 178 3.29 -12.10 17.32
N ALA A 179 2.94 -11.73 18.57
CA ALA A 179 1.56 -11.48 18.99
C ALA A 179 1.14 -10.00 18.81
N GLY A 180 2.07 -9.14 18.36
CA GLY A 180 1.84 -7.70 18.18
C GLY A 180 2.06 -6.86 19.43
N THR A 181 2.49 -7.46 20.55
CA THR A 181 2.75 -6.74 21.81
C THR A 181 4.03 -5.92 21.68
N ALA A 182 3.97 -4.64 22.04
CA ALA A 182 5.11 -3.74 22.00
C ALA A 182 6.13 -4.10 23.09
N GLN A 183 7.23 -4.76 22.72
CA GLN A 183 8.31 -5.16 23.62
C GLN A 183 9.22 -4.00 24.04
N ARG A 184 9.47 -3.05 23.13
CA ARG A 184 10.25 -1.82 23.39
C ARG A 184 9.73 -0.65 22.56
N VAL A 185 9.91 0.57 23.05
CA VAL A 185 9.60 1.82 22.35
C VAL A 185 10.85 2.70 22.31
N TYR A 186 11.21 3.17 21.12
CA TYR A 186 12.37 4.02 20.86
C TYR A 186 11.91 5.44 20.54
N VAL A 187 12.29 6.41 21.36
CA VAL A 187 11.92 7.83 21.17
C VAL A 187 13.12 8.72 20.83
N PRO A 188 12.95 9.76 19.99
CA PRO A 188 14.00 10.73 19.70
C PRO A 188 14.52 11.47 20.95
N THR A 189 15.81 11.83 20.96
CA THR A 189 16.44 12.58 22.06
C THR A 189 15.82 13.97 22.30
N TRP A 190 15.17 14.54 21.28
CA TRP A 190 14.59 15.88 21.31
C TRP A 190 13.09 15.91 21.69
N PHE A 191 12.46 14.75 21.90
CA PHE A 191 11.05 14.70 22.36
C PHE A 191 10.88 15.33 23.75
N ALA A 192 9.82 16.11 23.94
CA ALA A 192 9.43 16.59 25.26
C ALA A 192 9.03 15.42 26.17
N ASN A 193 9.11 15.61 27.50
CA ASN A 193 8.70 14.57 28.44
C ASN A 193 7.20 14.27 28.29
N SER A 194 6.34 15.29 28.17
CA SER A 194 4.90 15.11 27.95
C SER A 194 4.57 14.28 26.70
N THR A 195 5.22 14.55 25.57
CA THR A 195 5.04 13.75 24.34
C THR A 195 5.62 12.34 24.46
N THR A 196 6.61 12.15 25.33
CA THR A 196 7.15 10.83 25.66
C THR A 196 6.15 10.04 26.51
N ASP A 197 5.53 10.67 27.51
CA ASP A 197 4.53 10.07 28.38
C ASP A 197 3.28 9.62 27.60
N GLU A 198 2.83 10.43 26.63
CA GLU A 198 1.75 10.07 25.69
C GLU A 198 2.10 8.82 24.86
N VAL A 199 3.31 8.77 24.31
CA VAL A 199 3.82 7.62 23.53
C VAL A 199 3.93 6.35 24.41
N VAL A 200 4.48 6.45 25.62
CA VAL A 200 4.61 5.33 26.56
C VAL A 200 3.23 4.81 26.98
N LYS A 201 2.27 5.70 27.22
CA LYS A 201 0.88 5.33 27.52
C LYS A 201 0.19 4.62 26.35
N ALA A 202 0.44 5.06 25.11
CA ALA A 202 -0.20 4.51 23.93
C ALA A 202 0.40 3.17 23.47
N ASP A 203 1.73 3.06 23.38
CA ASP A 203 2.41 1.88 22.84
C ASP A 203 2.64 0.78 23.89
N VAL A 204 3.05 1.13 25.12
CA VAL A 204 3.43 0.18 26.19
C VAL A 204 2.60 0.32 27.46
N GLN A 205 1.40 0.89 27.35
CA GLN A 205 0.39 0.96 28.42
C GLN A 205 0.88 1.65 29.71
N GLY A 206 1.91 2.50 29.62
CA GLY A 206 2.51 3.19 30.77
C GLY A 206 3.80 2.56 31.30
N ASP A 207 4.27 1.42 30.77
CA ASP A 207 5.48 0.77 31.24
C ASP A 207 6.76 1.49 30.77
N THR A 208 7.34 2.29 31.67
CA THR A 208 8.58 3.04 31.43
C THR A 208 9.84 2.17 31.37
N ALA A 209 9.81 0.91 31.84
CA ALA A 209 10.97 0.01 31.71
C ALA A 209 11.21 -0.43 30.25
N ARG A 210 10.19 -0.30 29.40
CA ARG A 210 10.24 -0.62 27.95
C ARG A 210 10.55 0.59 27.08
N LEU A 211 10.71 1.78 27.68
CA LEU A 211 11.11 3.00 27.00
C LEU A 211 12.64 3.04 26.81
N VAL A 212 13.07 3.29 25.57
CA VAL A 212 14.45 3.59 25.21
C VAL A 212 14.50 4.99 24.59
N ARG A 213 15.14 5.93 25.30
CA ARG A 213 15.39 7.27 24.79
C ARG A 213 16.72 7.28 24.06
N ARG A 214 16.73 7.54 22.74
CA ARG A 214 17.96 7.48 21.94
C ARG A 214 19.02 8.47 22.47
N PRO A 215 20.28 8.06 22.65
CA PRO A 215 21.38 9.00 22.85
C PRO A 215 21.58 9.89 21.60
N PRO A 216 21.99 11.16 21.73
CA PRO A 216 22.17 12.05 20.59
C PRO A 216 23.34 11.66 19.68
N THR A 217 24.23 10.79 20.15
CA THR A 217 25.39 10.26 19.43
C THR A 217 25.12 8.96 18.68
N VAL A 218 23.94 8.35 18.85
CA VAL A 218 23.58 7.05 18.28
C VAL A 218 22.50 7.27 17.20
N PRO A 219 22.78 7.00 15.91
CA PRO A 219 21.85 7.35 14.83
C PRO A 219 20.63 6.42 14.73
N GLY A 220 20.76 5.16 15.16
CA GLY A 220 19.74 4.12 15.03
C GLY A 220 19.20 3.56 16.35
N ASP A 221 18.31 2.57 16.24
CA ASP A 221 17.75 1.84 17.38
C ASP A 221 18.67 0.68 17.79
N VAL A 222 19.13 0.64 19.04
CA VAL A 222 20.01 -0.43 19.55
C VAL A 222 19.21 -1.48 20.29
N MET A 223 19.35 -2.74 19.88
CA MET A 223 18.70 -3.90 20.50
C MET A 223 19.61 -5.11 20.55
N THR A 224 19.44 -5.98 21.54
CA THR A 224 20.20 -7.23 21.65
C THR A 224 19.70 -8.29 20.66
N VAL A 225 20.58 -9.21 20.29
CA VAL A 225 20.21 -10.42 19.55
C VAL A 225 19.15 -11.22 20.32
N GLY A 226 19.28 -11.31 21.65
CA GLY A 226 18.30 -11.95 22.53
C GLY A 226 16.90 -11.31 22.48
N GLU A 227 16.81 -9.97 22.39
CA GLU A 227 15.54 -9.27 22.21
C GLU A 227 14.89 -9.54 20.84
N LEU A 228 15.69 -9.67 19.78
CA LEU A 228 15.20 -10.07 18.45
C LEU A 228 14.72 -11.52 18.43
N LEU A 229 15.46 -12.43 19.07
CA LEU A 229 15.05 -13.84 19.22
C LEU A 229 13.77 -13.96 20.05
N GLY A 230 13.68 -13.24 21.17
CA GLY A 230 12.49 -13.17 22.01
C GLY A 230 11.27 -12.59 21.27
N ALA A 231 11.45 -11.52 20.49
CA ALA A 231 10.40 -10.97 19.63
C ALA A 231 9.94 -11.98 18.54
N ALA A 232 10.83 -12.84 18.06
CA ALA A 232 10.51 -13.96 17.15
C ALA A 232 9.95 -15.22 17.86
N ASN A 233 9.69 -15.15 19.17
CA ASN A 233 9.25 -16.26 20.02
C ASN A 233 10.26 -17.45 20.08
N ILE A 234 11.56 -17.15 20.06
CA ILE A 234 12.65 -18.11 20.25
C ILE A 234 13.24 -17.91 21.65
N SER A 235 13.14 -18.93 22.51
CA SER A 235 13.61 -18.86 23.91
C SER A 235 15.12 -19.07 24.07
N SER A 236 15.75 -19.85 23.18
CA SER A 236 17.20 -20.10 23.15
C SER A 236 17.62 -20.61 21.78
N LEU A 237 18.88 -20.40 21.39
CA LEU A 237 19.48 -21.01 20.20
C LEU A 237 19.82 -22.50 20.40
N ASP A 238 19.83 -22.99 21.64
CA ASP A 238 20.19 -24.38 21.96
C ASP A 238 19.02 -25.38 21.87
N VAL A 239 17.84 -24.90 21.46
CA VAL A 239 16.71 -25.79 21.10
C VAL A 239 17.00 -26.52 19.79
N LEU A 240 16.37 -27.67 19.57
CA LEU A 240 16.54 -28.48 18.37
C LEU A 240 16.13 -27.72 17.09
N SER A 241 16.89 -27.94 16.01
CA SER A 241 16.61 -27.36 14.70
C SER A 241 15.51 -28.12 13.96
N PHE A 242 14.66 -27.37 13.26
CA PHE A 242 13.63 -27.91 12.38
C PHE A 242 14.07 -27.98 10.91
N SER A 243 15.38 -27.84 10.62
CA SER A 243 15.84 -27.88 9.22
C SER A 243 15.83 -29.30 8.64
N PRO A 244 15.35 -29.50 7.40
CA PRO A 244 15.44 -30.79 6.71
C PRO A 244 16.87 -31.34 6.54
N SER A 245 17.89 -30.48 6.63
CA SER A 245 19.32 -30.86 6.54
C SER A 245 20.03 -30.94 7.90
N ALA A 246 19.35 -30.61 9.01
CA ALA A 246 19.90 -30.72 10.35
C ALA A 246 19.90 -32.19 10.83
N ARG A 247 20.85 -32.53 11.70
CA ARG A 247 20.86 -33.83 12.39
C ARG A 247 19.77 -33.86 13.48
N PRO A 248 19.26 -35.04 13.90
CA PRO A 248 18.23 -35.12 14.94
C PRO A 248 18.62 -34.52 16.30
N ASP A 249 19.93 -34.37 16.55
CA ASP A 249 20.56 -33.77 17.73
C ASP A 249 21.07 -32.33 17.50
N GLU A 250 20.91 -31.77 16.31
CA GLU A 250 21.51 -30.48 15.94
C GLU A 250 20.63 -29.30 16.40
N SER A 251 21.20 -28.41 17.21
CA SER A 251 20.50 -27.22 17.69
C SER A 251 20.41 -26.12 16.63
N ILE A 252 19.54 -25.13 16.86
CA ILE A 252 19.43 -23.94 16.02
C ILE A 252 20.77 -23.16 15.98
N ARG A 253 21.53 -23.12 17.08
CA ARG A 253 22.88 -22.55 17.16
C ARG A 253 23.84 -23.22 16.17
N GLU A 254 23.64 -24.51 15.91
CA GLU A 254 24.46 -25.33 15.02
C GLU A 254 24.02 -25.29 13.55
N SER A 255 22.72 -25.40 13.26
CA SER A 255 22.21 -25.33 11.88
C SER A 255 22.31 -23.91 11.31
N GLY A 256 22.23 -22.90 12.18
CA GLY A 256 21.94 -21.52 11.83
C GLY A 256 20.44 -21.31 11.56
N LEU A 257 20.02 -20.04 11.49
CA LEU A 257 18.63 -19.64 11.26
C LEU A 257 18.53 -18.34 10.46
N VAL A 258 17.35 -18.08 9.87
CA VAL A 258 17.05 -16.81 9.19
C VAL A 258 15.96 -16.05 9.97
N LEU A 259 16.30 -14.84 10.44
CA LEU A 259 15.36 -13.86 10.97
C LEU A 259 14.94 -12.89 9.89
N LEU A 260 13.64 -12.63 9.80
CA LEU A 260 13.03 -11.60 8.98
C LEU A 260 12.52 -10.48 9.91
N VAL A 261 13.21 -9.34 9.89
CA VAL A 261 12.83 -8.12 10.61
C VAL A 261 12.08 -7.22 9.66
N THR A 262 10.76 -7.15 9.80
CA THR A 262 9.93 -6.24 9.00
C THR A 262 9.85 -4.88 9.68
N ILE A 263 10.33 -3.83 9.01
CA ILE A 263 10.12 -2.43 9.40
C ILE A 263 8.86 -1.94 8.71
N GLN A 264 7.78 -1.71 9.48
CA GLN A 264 6.51 -1.19 8.96
C GLN A 264 6.33 0.28 9.34
N TYR A 265 6.35 1.17 8.35
CA TYR A 265 6.16 2.61 8.53
C TYR A 265 4.68 3.02 8.45
N GLY A 266 4.33 4.08 9.18
CA GLY A 266 3.01 4.69 9.14
C GLY A 266 2.92 6.02 9.89
N ASN A 267 1.80 6.71 9.73
CA ASN A 267 1.42 7.84 10.56
C ASN A 267 0.94 7.35 11.92
N ARG A 268 1.33 8.06 12.99
CA ARG A 268 0.91 7.73 14.35
C ARG A 268 -0.59 7.99 14.57
N ALA A 269 -1.19 7.24 15.49
CA ALA A 269 -2.62 7.34 15.81
C ALA A 269 -2.93 8.57 16.67
N GLU A 270 -2.01 8.97 17.54
CA GLU A 270 -2.15 10.12 18.45
C GLU A 270 -1.86 11.43 17.71
N ASN A 271 -0.97 11.39 16.72
CA ASN A 271 -0.67 12.52 15.85
C ASN A 271 -0.46 12.03 14.40
N SER A 272 -1.47 12.26 13.55
CA SER A 272 -1.45 11.87 12.15
C SER A 272 -0.43 12.62 11.28
N THR A 273 0.24 13.65 11.79
CA THR A 273 1.38 14.29 11.11
C THR A 273 2.73 13.70 11.54
N ALA A 274 2.79 12.99 12.66
CA ALA A 274 3.99 12.34 13.14
C ALA A 274 4.17 10.98 12.46
N LEU A 275 5.37 10.74 11.93
CA LEU A 275 5.75 9.45 11.36
C LEU A 275 6.33 8.54 12.45
N GLY A 276 6.02 7.25 12.34
CA GLY A 276 6.55 6.21 13.20
C GLY A 276 6.76 4.92 12.44
N TYR A 277 7.36 3.94 13.11
CA TYR A 277 7.52 2.59 12.57
C TYR A 277 7.42 1.52 13.66
N HIS A 278 7.13 0.31 13.21
CA HIS A 278 7.10 -0.88 14.06
C HIS A 278 8.03 -1.94 13.47
N TYR A 279 8.92 -2.50 14.28
CA TYR A 279 9.62 -3.73 13.95
C TYR A 279 8.74 -4.92 14.31
N SER A 280 8.55 -5.84 13.37
CA SER A 280 7.98 -7.16 13.63
C SER A 280 9.01 -8.20 13.24
N VAL A 281 9.43 -9.04 14.19
CA VAL A 281 10.44 -10.08 13.97
C VAL A 281 9.76 -11.43 13.79
N SER A 282 10.21 -12.19 12.81
CA SER A 282 9.78 -13.56 12.56
C SER A 282 10.99 -14.40 12.17
N TYR A 283 10.96 -15.70 12.42
CA TYR A 283 11.96 -16.63 11.89
C TYR A 283 11.34 -17.46 10.76
N ILE A 284 12.16 -17.91 9.81
CA ILE A 284 11.72 -18.81 8.74
C ILE A 284 12.02 -20.25 9.17
N PRO A 285 11.00 -21.09 9.48
CA PRO A 285 11.23 -22.43 9.97
C PRO A 285 12.01 -23.30 8.97
N GLY A 286 13.02 -23.99 9.48
CA GLY A 286 13.87 -24.91 8.70
C GLY A 286 14.89 -24.25 7.75
N ALA A 287 14.90 -22.92 7.62
CA ALA A 287 15.89 -22.21 6.81
C ALA A 287 17.23 -22.09 7.55
N GLU A 288 18.27 -22.77 7.05
CA GLU A 288 19.63 -22.64 7.56
C GLU A 288 20.32 -21.37 7.05
N ALA A 289 21.20 -20.81 7.87
CA ALA A 289 22.09 -19.73 7.47
C ALA A 289 23.55 -20.20 7.56
N ARG A 290 24.26 -20.13 6.42
CA ARG A 290 25.63 -20.61 6.27
C ARG A 290 26.46 -19.71 5.36
N ILE A 291 27.73 -19.53 5.69
CA ILE A 291 28.73 -18.86 4.85
C ILE A 291 30.00 -19.70 4.79
N LEU A 292 30.55 -19.87 3.59
CA LEU A 292 31.87 -20.45 3.34
C LEU A 292 32.82 -19.33 2.95
N GLU A 293 33.82 -19.10 3.80
CA GLU A 293 34.80 -18.01 3.68
C GLU A 293 36.19 -18.63 3.47
N PRO A 294 36.77 -18.56 2.27
CA PRO A 294 38.18 -18.89 2.05
C PRO A 294 39.06 -17.75 2.56
N VAL A 295 40.06 -18.07 3.38
CA VAL A 295 40.99 -17.11 3.99
C VAL A 295 42.42 -17.57 3.74
N PHE A 296 43.19 -16.74 3.05
CA PHE A 296 44.61 -16.98 2.83
C PHE A 296 45.44 -16.54 4.05
N LYS A 297 46.48 -17.32 4.37
CA LYS A 297 47.38 -17.12 5.51
C LYS A 297 48.82 -17.38 5.10
N GLY A 298 49.77 -16.72 5.76
CA GLY A 298 51.19 -17.03 5.63
C GLY A 298 52.06 -16.05 6.40
N ALA A 299 53.37 -16.27 6.36
CA ALA A 299 54.32 -15.37 6.99
C ALA A 299 54.25 -13.97 6.36
N ALA A 300 54.30 -12.92 7.19
CA ALA A 300 54.23 -11.52 6.79
C ALA A 300 53.04 -11.12 5.87
N GLY A 301 51.94 -11.89 5.87
CA GLY A 301 50.74 -11.59 5.08
C GLY A 301 50.73 -12.18 3.66
N GLY A 302 51.73 -13.00 3.28
CA GLY A 302 51.72 -13.76 2.02
C GLY A 302 50.70 -14.92 2.04
N PRO A 303 50.18 -15.37 0.88
CA PRO A 303 49.18 -16.44 0.79
C PRO A 303 49.82 -17.85 0.72
N ASN A 304 50.52 -18.29 1.77
CA ASN A 304 51.23 -19.58 1.79
C ASN A 304 50.35 -20.78 2.22
N GLN A 305 49.15 -20.53 2.74
CA GLN A 305 48.20 -21.54 3.23
C GLN A 305 46.77 -21.04 3.03
N LEU A 306 45.92 -21.84 2.40
CA LEU A 306 44.47 -21.60 2.39
C LEU A 306 43.82 -22.20 3.64
N GLN A 307 42.95 -21.44 4.29
CA GLN A 307 42.08 -21.87 5.37
C GLN A 307 40.62 -21.65 4.96
N ILE A 308 39.79 -22.70 5.00
CA ILE A 308 38.35 -22.58 4.76
C ILE A 308 37.62 -22.48 6.09
N ARG A 309 36.89 -21.38 6.27
CA ARG A 309 36.03 -21.10 7.42
C ARG A 309 34.59 -21.37 7.03
N ASN A 310 33.97 -22.34 7.70
CA ASN A 310 32.58 -22.71 7.51
C ASN A 310 31.74 -22.16 8.67
N ARG A 311 31.09 -21.03 8.45
CA ARG A 311 30.29 -20.30 9.44
C ARG A 311 28.83 -20.73 9.39
N ARG A 312 28.25 -20.94 10.55
CA ARG A 312 26.81 -21.06 10.82
C ARG A 312 26.42 -19.89 11.72
N GLY A 313 25.19 -19.42 11.62
CA GLY A 313 24.83 -18.16 12.25
C GLY A 313 23.37 -17.79 12.15
N ILE A 314 23.08 -16.57 12.60
CA ILE A 314 21.79 -15.91 12.43
C ILE A 314 21.93 -14.98 11.24
N ARG A 315 21.19 -15.25 10.15
CA ARG A 315 21.04 -14.28 9.05
C ARG A 315 19.84 -13.40 9.36
N VAL A 316 20.08 -12.13 9.67
CA VAL A 316 19.03 -11.13 9.88
C VAL A 316 18.78 -10.42 8.56
N VAL A 317 17.56 -10.46 8.05
CA VAL A 317 17.14 -9.79 6.81
C VAL A 317 16.10 -8.74 7.17
N PHE A 318 16.33 -7.50 6.75
CA PHE A 318 15.44 -6.38 7.00
C PHE A 318 14.57 -6.13 5.76
N VAL A 319 13.25 -6.08 5.96
CA VAL A 319 12.29 -5.77 4.89
C VAL A 319 11.52 -4.52 5.28
N GLN A 320 11.53 -3.53 4.40
CA GLN A 320 10.87 -2.25 4.60
C GLN A 320 9.53 -2.22 3.86
N LYS A 321 8.46 -1.83 4.56
CA LYS A 321 7.12 -1.68 3.98
C LYS A 321 6.31 -0.63 4.72
N GLY A 322 5.18 -0.20 4.16
CA GLY A 322 4.28 0.74 4.82
C GLY A 322 3.82 1.84 3.87
N GLN A 323 3.10 2.80 4.43
CA GLN A 323 2.63 3.98 3.72
C GLN A 323 2.89 5.23 4.55
N LEU A 324 3.40 6.28 3.93
CA LEU A 324 3.57 7.59 4.55
C LEU A 324 2.46 8.51 4.06
N GLY A 325 1.72 9.09 5.00
CA GLY A 325 0.66 10.06 4.74
C GLY A 325 1.13 11.48 5.03
N ARG A 326 0.75 12.44 4.19
CA ARG A 326 0.82 13.88 4.48
C ARG A 326 -0.56 14.49 4.32
N PHE A 327 -0.90 15.46 5.18
CA PHE A 327 -2.14 16.21 5.02
C PHE A 327 -2.20 16.84 3.63
N ASP A 328 -3.25 16.52 2.88
CA ASP A 328 -3.57 17.10 1.59
C ASP A 328 -5.02 17.59 1.62
N PHE A 329 -5.20 18.87 1.32
CA PHE A 329 -6.51 19.49 1.23
C PHE A 329 -7.35 18.93 0.07
N MET A 330 -6.71 18.48 -1.03
CA MET A 330 -7.42 17.88 -2.16
C MET A 330 -7.94 16.49 -1.81
N ALA A 331 -7.14 15.65 -1.13
CA ALA A 331 -7.60 14.39 -0.54
C ALA A 331 -8.78 14.59 0.43
N LEU A 332 -8.71 15.57 1.34
CA LEU A 332 -9.84 15.90 2.23
C LEU A 332 -11.08 16.34 1.43
N LEU A 333 -10.93 17.26 0.47
CA LEU A 333 -12.04 17.82 -0.29
C LEU A 333 -12.73 16.77 -1.17
N THR A 334 -11.98 15.92 -1.86
CA THR A 334 -12.52 14.84 -2.69
C THR A 334 -13.33 13.85 -1.87
N ASN A 335 -12.82 13.43 -0.71
CA ASN A 335 -13.55 12.54 0.21
C ASN A 335 -14.78 13.23 0.83
N LEU A 336 -14.73 14.53 1.10
CA LEU A 336 -15.89 15.31 1.55
C LEU A 336 -16.98 15.41 0.46
N VAL A 337 -16.60 15.63 -0.80
CA VAL A 337 -17.53 15.68 -1.95
C VAL A 337 -18.18 14.32 -2.19
N ALA A 338 -17.41 13.22 -2.13
CA ALA A 338 -17.96 11.86 -2.19
C ALA A 338 -18.95 11.59 -1.04
N SER A 339 -18.67 12.12 0.15
CA SER A 339 -19.53 12.03 1.32
C SER A 339 -20.85 12.81 1.17
N LEU A 340 -20.85 13.94 0.46
CA LEU A 340 -22.09 14.66 0.12
C LEU A 340 -22.99 13.88 -0.85
N ALA A 341 -22.40 13.09 -1.76
CA ALA A 341 -23.18 12.21 -2.65
C ALA A 341 -23.89 11.09 -1.86
N LEU A 342 -23.23 10.50 -0.85
CA LEU A 342 -23.83 9.54 0.08
C LEU A 342 -25.03 10.14 0.85
N MET A 343 -24.93 11.41 1.27
CA MET A 343 -26.07 12.10 1.90
C MET A 343 -27.28 12.21 0.96
N ARG A 344 -27.07 12.42 -0.35
CA ARG A 344 -28.18 12.43 -1.33
C ARG A 344 -28.86 11.05 -1.45
N PHE A 345 -28.12 9.96 -1.30
CA PHE A 345 -28.69 8.60 -1.31
C PHE A 345 -29.68 8.39 -0.15
N ALA A 346 -29.39 8.94 1.03
CA ALA A 346 -30.32 8.91 2.16
C ALA A 346 -31.63 9.67 1.88
N VAL A 347 -31.54 10.83 1.21
CA VAL A 347 -32.73 11.57 0.77
C VAL A 347 -33.56 10.74 -0.22
N LEU A 348 -32.93 9.96 -1.12
CA LEU A 348 -33.66 9.05 -2.02
C LEU A 348 -34.41 7.94 -1.27
N ILE A 349 -33.80 7.35 -0.23
CA ILE A 349 -34.46 6.35 0.62
C ILE A 349 -35.66 6.96 1.35
N LEU A 350 -35.53 8.19 1.86
CA LEU A 350 -36.61 8.91 2.52
C LEU A 350 -37.72 9.33 1.55
N GLU A 351 -37.36 9.76 0.34
CA GLU A 351 -38.31 10.03 -0.74
C GLU A 351 -39.09 8.77 -1.16
N PHE A 352 -38.45 7.60 -1.13
CA PHE A 352 -39.10 6.31 -1.38
C PHE A 352 -40.05 5.95 -0.22
N ALA A 353 -39.61 6.06 1.04
CA ALA A 353 -40.46 5.82 2.20
C ALA A 353 -41.68 6.75 2.25
N LEU A 354 -41.51 8.04 1.91
CA LEU A 354 -42.58 9.03 1.81
C LEU A 354 -43.69 8.62 0.83
N LEU A 355 -43.31 8.13 -0.35
CA LEU A 355 -44.24 7.85 -1.45
C LEU A 355 -44.86 6.45 -1.40
N TRP A 356 -44.23 5.48 -0.73
CA TRP A 356 -44.66 4.08 -0.77
C TRP A 356 -45.05 3.51 0.60
N LEU A 357 -44.37 3.91 1.68
CA LEU A 357 -44.44 3.27 3.00
C LEU A 357 -45.33 4.00 4.02
N LEU A 358 -45.42 5.33 3.95
CA LEU A 358 -46.25 6.11 4.88
C LEU A 358 -47.76 5.99 4.56
N PRO A 359 -48.64 6.02 5.59
CA PRO A 359 -50.09 5.88 5.39
C PRO A 359 -50.70 7.05 4.59
N GLU A 360 -50.16 8.26 4.73
CA GLU A 360 -50.64 9.49 4.07
C GLU A 360 -49.97 9.74 2.68
N ARG A 361 -49.38 8.69 2.08
CA ARG A 361 -48.61 8.75 0.83
C ARG A 361 -49.29 9.46 -0.35
N GLU A 362 -50.62 9.42 -0.42
CA GLU A 362 -51.39 10.05 -1.51
C GLU A 362 -51.31 11.58 -1.41
N GLN A 363 -51.49 12.14 -0.21
CA GLN A 363 -51.31 13.57 0.04
C GLN A 363 -49.86 14.00 -0.25
N TYR A 364 -48.87 13.20 0.19
CA TYR A 364 -47.46 13.49 -0.12
C TYR A 364 -47.15 13.44 -1.62
N ARG A 365 -47.85 12.57 -2.38
CA ARG A 365 -47.71 12.49 -3.84
C ARG A 365 -48.30 13.71 -4.54
N GLU A 366 -49.48 14.19 -4.14
CA GLU A 366 -50.11 15.39 -4.71
C GLU A 366 -49.25 16.65 -4.52
N PHE A 367 -48.65 16.85 -3.34
CA PHE A 367 -47.78 18.01 -3.10
C PHE A 367 -46.42 17.90 -3.81
N LYS A 368 -45.89 16.68 -4.00
CA LYS A 368 -44.57 16.45 -4.61
C LYS A 368 -44.61 16.38 -6.14
N VAL A 369 -45.67 15.81 -6.73
CA VAL A 369 -45.79 15.55 -8.17
C VAL A 369 -46.92 16.40 -8.74
N GLN A 370 -46.56 17.45 -9.47
CA GLN A 370 -47.53 18.26 -10.22
C GLN A 370 -47.66 17.70 -11.64
N GLU A 371 -48.76 17.02 -11.93
CA GLU A 371 -49.06 16.53 -13.28
C GLU A 371 -49.48 17.70 -14.18
N THR A 372 -48.77 17.89 -15.30
CA THR A 372 -49.13 18.88 -16.32
C THR A 372 -50.08 18.26 -17.35
N ASP A 373 -51.06 19.05 -17.84
CA ASP A 373 -51.90 18.69 -19.00
C ASP A 373 -51.07 18.09 -20.16
N ASP A 374 -51.53 16.99 -20.74
CA ASP A 374 -50.84 16.37 -21.89
C ASP A 374 -50.70 17.38 -23.04
N TYR A 375 -49.45 17.70 -23.37
CA TYR A 375 -49.09 18.62 -24.45
C TYR A 375 -49.66 18.23 -25.81
N LYS A 376 -50.02 16.96 -26.06
CA LYS A 376 -50.79 16.57 -27.25
C LYS A 376 -52.17 17.22 -27.27
N SER A 377 -52.88 17.23 -26.13
CA SER A 377 -54.20 17.85 -26.01
C SER A 377 -54.11 19.38 -26.20
N ILE A 378 -53.07 20.02 -25.66
CA ILE A 378 -52.80 21.45 -25.83
C ILE A 378 -52.51 21.77 -27.30
N ARG A 379 -51.64 21.00 -27.97
CA ARG A 379 -51.37 21.16 -29.42
C ARG A 379 -52.61 20.93 -30.27
N GLN A 380 -53.41 19.89 -29.98
CA GLN A 380 -54.66 19.63 -30.70
C GLN A 380 -55.68 20.76 -30.50
N ARG A 381 -55.81 21.32 -29.29
CA ARG A 381 -56.64 22.51 -29.01
C ARG A 381 -56.13 23.77 -29.72
N ALA A 382 -54.81 23.96 -29.84
CA ALA A 382 -54.23 25.07 -30.60
C ALA A 382 -54.46 24.92 -32.12
N LEU A 383 -54.35 23.70 -32.65
CA LEU A 383 -54.63 23.38 -34.05
C LEU A 383 -56.12 23.48 -34.38
N SER A 384 -57.02 23.03 -33.49
CA SER A 384 -58.45 23.18 -33.68
C SER A 384 -58.89 24.65 -33.62
N LYS A 385 -58.37 25.45 -32.66
CA LYS A 385 -58.58 26.91 -32.63
C LYS A 385 -58.09 27.62 -33.90
N LYS A 386 -56.94 27.21 -34.47
CA LYS A 386 -56.49 27.73 -35.78
C LYS A 386 -57.44 27.35 -36.92
N LYS A 387 -57.94 26.10 -36.95
CA LYS A 387 -58.91 25.65 -37.96
C LYS A 387 -60.26 26.36 -37.83
N SER A 388 -60.82 26.52 -36.62
CA SER A 388 -62.10 27.21 -36.41
C SER A 388 -61.99 28.73 -36.62
N GLY A 389 -60.85 29.34 -36.27
CA GLY A 389 -60.57 30.75 -36.57
C GLY A 389 -60.44 31.04 -38.08
N ALA A 390 -59.89 30.09 -38.85
CA ALA A 390 -59.90 30.16 -40.31
C ALA A 390 -61.32 29.99 -40.89
N LEU A 391 -62.10 29.05 -40.34
CA LEU A 391 -63.49 28.80 -40.78
C LEU A 391 -64.40 30.02 -40.55
N SER A 392 -64.27 30.69 -39.39
CA SER A 392 -65.07 31.87 -39.05
C SER A 392 -64.77 33.10 -39.91
N ARG A 393 -63.61 33.20 -40.58
CA ARG A 393 -63.31 34.31 -41.50
C ARG A 393 -63.99 34.15 -42.86
N ASN A 394 -64.26 32.92 -43.30
CA ASN A 394 -64.94 32.68 -44.58
C ASN A 394 -66.45 32.86 -44.53
N THR A 395 -67.08 32.95 -43.35
CA THR A 395 -68.54 33.04 -43.20
C THR A 395 -69.08 34.47 -43.25
N SER A 396 -68.23 35.49 -43.17
CA SER A 396 -68.65 36.91 -43.09
C SER A 396 -68.65 37.67 -44.43
N GLN A 397 -68.51 36.99 -45.58
CA GLN A 397 -68.23 37.67 -46.85
C GLN A 397 -69.17 37.37 -48.03
N ASN A 398 -70.31 36.68 -47.86
CA ASN A 398 -71.25 36.40 -48.97
C ASN A 398 -72.76 36.38 -48.60
N GLN A 399 -73.41 37.52 -48.80
CA GLN A 399 -74.84 37.77 -49.14
C GLN A 399 -74.80 39.08 -49.95
N MET A 400 -75.42 39.31 -51.11
CA MET A 400 -76.52 38.73 -51.93
C MET A 400 -76.37 39.27 -53.39
N PRO A 401 -77.27 39.08 -54.40
CA PRO A 401 -78.30 38.04 -54.67
C PRO A 401 -78.34 37.50 -56.14
N SER A 402 -79.22 36.52 -56.42
CA SER A 402 -79.81 36.11 -57.74
C SER A 402 -78.87 35.59 -58.85
N ALA A 403 -79.15 34.52 -59.63
CA ALA A 403 -80.39 34.22 -60.36
C ALA A 403 -80.48 32.75 -60.91
N SER A 404 -81.67 32.41 -61.40
CA SER A 404 -82.17 31.22 -62.12
C SER A 404 -81.26 30.44 -63.11
N ALA A 405 -81.32 29.09 -63.05
CA ALA A 405 -81.35 28.07 -64.16
C ALA A 405 -80.89 26.70 -63.58
N SER A 406 -81.68 25.61 -63.46
CA SER A 406 -82.43 24.77 -64.43
C SER A 406 -81.61 23.62 -65.07
N GLY A 407 -82.05 22.37 -64.82
CA GLY A 407 -81.62 21.13 -65.50
C GLY A 407 -80.26 20.54 -65.06
N HIS A 408 -80.01 19.23 -65.12
CA HIS A 408 -80.81 18.00 -65.20
C HIS A 408 -79.81 16.82 -65.11
N HIS A 409 -80.19 15.74 -64.41
CA HIS A 409 -79.74 14.34 -64.61
C HIS A 409 -78.25 13.86 -64.54
N LEU A 410 -78.04 13.03 -63.50
CA LEU A 410 -77.65 11.59 -63.53
C LEU A 410 -76.17 11.09 -63.52
N HIS A 411 -75.98 10.21 -62.52
CA HIS A 411 -75.29 8.91 -62.53
C HIS A 411 -73.78 8.72 -62.21
N HIS A 412 -73.59 7.86 -61.18
CA HIS A 412 -72.60 6.78 -61.01
C HIS A 412 -71.12 7.04 -60.67
N GLY A 413 -70.55 6.04 -59.96
CA GLY A 413 -69.10 5.86 -59.70
C GLY A 413 -68.71 6.28 -58.28
N SER A 414 -68.80 5.40 -57.28
CA SER A 414 -67.84 4.34 -56.95
C SER A 414 -66.41 4.87 -56.72
N GLY A 415 -65.91 4.71 -55.50
CA GLY A 415 -64.56 5.16 -55.13
C GLY A 415 -63.45 4.20 -55.56
N ALA A 416 -62.22 4.74 -55.57
CA ALA A 416 -60.97 3.98 -55.58
C ALA A 416 -59.90 4.76 -54.79
N LYS A 417 -59.00 4.04 -54.11
CA LYS A 417 -57.70 4.57 -53.66
C LYS A 417 -56.82 4.88 -54.89
N PRO A 418 -55.76 5.69 -54.78
CA PRO A 418 -54.42 5.12 -54.46
C PRO A 418 -53.59 6.10 -53.56
N ASP A 419 -52.73 5.65 -52.63
CA ASP A 419 -51.26 5.40 -52.80
C ASP A 419 -50.37 6.66 -52.59
N VAL A 420 -49.05 6.67 -52.28
CA VAL A 420 -48.00 5.71 -51.82
C VAL A 420 -46.69 6.52 -51.53
N LEU A 421 -45.69 5.95 -50.81
CA LEU A 421 -44.27 6.42 -50.64
C LEU A 421 -44.10 7.79 -49.91
N THR A 422 -42.96 8.21 -49.32
CA THR A 422 -41.53 7.81 -49.19
C THR A 422 -41.00 8.26 -47.77
N SER A 423 -39.82 7.94 -47.22
CA SER A 423 -38.89 6.78 -47.29
C SER A 423 -37.64 7.03 -46.40
N LYS A 424 -36.97 5.97 -45.86
CA LYS A 424 -35.55 5.96 -45.35
C LYS A 424 -35.28 6.75 -44.03
N LEU A 425 -34.24 6.48 -43.20
CA LEU A 425 -33.10 5.54 -43.21
C LEU A 425 -32.65 5.18 -41.75
N GLU A 426 -32.03 4.01 -41.57
CA GLU A 426 -30.86 3.60 -40.72
C GLU A 426 -30.19 4.59 -39.72
N LYS A 427 -29.38 4.22 -38.69
CA LYS A 427 -28.80 2.99 -38.06
C LYS A 427 -28.46 3.41 -36.59
N GLY A 428 -28.41 2.57 -35.55
CA GLY A 428 -27.45 1.46 -35.35
C GLY A 428 -26.14 1.97 -34.72
N LEU A 429 -25.99 1.90 -33.39
CA LEU A 429 -24.74 2.26 -32.67
C LEU A 429 -24.30 1.07 -31.80
N ALA A 430 -23.07 0.61 -31.99
CA ALA A 430 -22.47 -0.51 -31.28
C ALA A 430 -21.56 -0.04 -30.13
N VAL A 431 -21.43 -0.86 -29.09
CA VAL A 431 -20.56 -0.62 -27.93
C VAL A 431 -19.17 -1.19 -28.22
N HIS A 432 -18.14 -0.35 -28.07
CA HIS A 432 -16.74 -0.78 -28.14
C HIS A 432 -16.26 -1.17 -26.75
N LEU A 433 -15.80 -2.41 -26.59
CA LEU A 433 -14.93 -2.81 -25.49
C LEU A 433 -13.50 -2.83 -26.03
N GLU A 434 -12.55 -2.45 -25.20
CA GLU A 434 -11.13 -2.41 -25.55
C GLU A 434 -10.37 -3.26 -24.54
N LEU A 435 -9.67 -4.27 -25.04
CA LEU A 435 -8.82 -5.19 -24.28
C LEU A 435 -7.40 -4.97 -24.82
N GLU A 436 -6.52 -4.38 -24.01
CA GLU A 436 -5.09 -4.34 -24.34
C GLU A 436 -4.41 -5.61 -23.83
N ASP A 437 -3.94 -6.43 -24.78
CA ASP A 437 -2.90 -7.42 -24.57
C ASP A 437 -1.71 -7.03 -25.47
N SER A 438 -0.51 -6.98 -24.91
CA SER A 438 0.71 -6.59 -25.63
C SER A 438 1.91 -7.41 -25.18
N GLY A 439 1.96 -8.66 -25.64
CA GLY A 439 3.19 -9.44 -25.63
C GLY A 439 4.23 -8.83 -26.57
N ARG A 440 5.38 -8.41 -26.03
CA ARG A 440 6.52 -7.96 -26.83
C ARG A 440 7.77 -8.76 -26.50
N THR A 441 8.05 -9.77 -27.33
CA THR A 441 9.32 -10.50 -27.35
C THR A 441 10.46 -9.56 -27.75
N THR A 442 11.46 -9.42 -26.88
CA THR A 442 12.73 -8.79 -27.20
C THR A 442 13.83 -9.84 -27.33
N THR A 443 14.40 -9.93 -28.52
CA THR A 443 15.61 -10.72 -28.80
C THR A 443 16.82 -10.06 -28.13
N VAL A 444 17.43 -10.75 -27.16
CA VAL A 444 18.73 -10.34 -26.61
C VAL A 444 19.84 -10.83 -27.54
N GLY A 445 20.65 -9.90 -28.03
CA GLY A 445 21.81 -10.20 -28.86
C GLY A 445 22.94 -10.85 -28.06
N SER A 446 23.72 -11.70 -28.74
CA SER A 446 24.95 -12.27 -28.18
C SER A 446 26.06 -11.23 -28.14
N GLU A 447 26.45 -10.78 -26.94
CA GLU A 447 27.74 -10.11 -26.76
C GLU A 447 28.81 -11.13 -26.37
N THR A 448 29.85 -11.17 -27.19
CA THR A 448 31.00 -12.07 -27.05
C THR A 448 31.93 -11.64 -25.94
N LEU A 449 32.32 -12.62 -25.11
CA LEU A 449 33.50 -12.56 -24.25
C LEU A 449 34.71 -12.00 -25.04
N ASN A 450 35.35 -10.97 -24.49
CA ASN A 450 36.68 -10.55 -24.95
C ASN A 450 37.66 -10.52 -23.77
N GLN A 451 38.89 -10.96 -24.06
CA GLN A 451 39.85 -11.40 -23.05
C GLN A 451 40.60 -10.21 -22.43
N CYS A 452 40.73 -10.19 -21.10
CA CYS A 452 41.79 -9.42 -20.46
C CYS A 452 43.14 -10.09 -20.75
N LYS A 453 44.06 -9.33 -21.36
CA LYS A 453 45.42 -9.80 -21.65
C LYS A 453 46.40 -8.63 -21.60
N THR A 454 46.98 -8.40 -20.42
CA THR A 454 48.30 -7.82 -20.08
C THR A 454 48.36 -7.65 -18.58
#